data_AF-A0A191TJB6-F1
#
_entry.id   AF-A0A191TJB6-F1
#
_cell.length_a   1.000
_cell.length_b   1.000
_cell.length_c   1.000
_cell.angle_alpha   90.00
_cell.angle_beta   90.00
_cell.angle_gamma   90.00
#
_symmetry.space_group_name_H-M   'P 1'
#
loop_
_entity.id
_entity.type
_entity.pdbx_description
1 polymer ?
#
loop_
_entity_poly.entity_id
_entity_poly.type
_entity_poly.pdbx_seq_one_letter_code
_entity_poly.pdbx_strand_id
1 'polypeptide(L)'
;MAALFFSCKKEDFTPVDMSSLNADSTASNTALDAWLKANFLDPYNVDVIYHTNSYFHEYDRNVTPPDPSVVQPSMQTVLSGYYAPYNKVAGESFLKKYGFKQLVLWGSTSYDGSLVGYAGTASGGIRVNIFGLDGFSTGPSFVPGMLHLIHHEYTHILQQTYTMPSDFQQFTAAYYNANWTQTPADTSHKYGFVSSYASENPVEDMAETNAYMLVSGPSWFDYWVKTSSAGATGLREKESSIVNYYNNMGIDYRALQKEVQLYIKDTVKDPSVTFPYWLNRGTPYTSLTVNLTDNMYNLYGQSTSFAEEYKALQDAIKVQTGWLATGIQLLFTSKNTMTLRIPFTYGDGTGNFLGDFDFSMSINETTGTVQFAKVTNKTGTTYSNGSYFASSVTNTIQAYLTSNVFIGDWLQYKPQYNVPANMFTKTGGFYVQSDPDNYFYGPLSE
;
A
#
# COMPACT_ATOMS: atom_id res chain seq x y z
N MET A 1 35.56 58.09 20.00
CA MET A 1 34.70 56.89 20.06
C MET A 1 35.06 56.05 18.84
N ALA A 2 35.79 54.96 19.06
CA ALA A 2 36.44 54.18 18.02
C ALA A 2 35.42 53.26 17.32
N ALA A 3 35.47 53.21 15.99
CA ALA A 3 34.76 52.23 15.19
C ALA A 3 35.45 50.86 15.32
N LEU A 4 34.73 49.88 15.84
CA LEU A 4 35.15 48.48 15.89
C LEU A 4 34.74 47.79 14.58
N PHE A 5 35.71 47.52 13.72
CA PHE A 5 35.57 46.58 12.62
C PHE A 5 35.69 45.16 13.17
N PHE A 6 34.58 44.42 13.24
CA PHE A 6 34.64 42.96 13.41
C PHE A 6 35.01 42.34 12.05
N SER A 7 36.28 41.94 11.94
CA SER A 7 36.77 41.05 10.89
C SER A 7 36.13 39.67 11.05
N CYS A 8 35.49 39.15 10.00
CA CYS A 8 35.07 37.75 9.95
C CYS A 8 36.29 36.84 10.13
N LYS A 9 36.25 35.96 11.13
CA LYS A 9 37.19 34.82 11.17
C LYS A 9 36.94 33.98 9.93
N LYS A 10 37.99 33.81 9.12
CA LYS A 10 38.03 32.81 8.05
C LYS A 10 37.90 31.45 8.73
N GLU A 11 36.81 30.73 8.49
CA GLU A 11 36.76 29.32 8.85
C GLU A 11 37.88 28.61 8.09
N ASP A 12 38.73 27.88 8.81
CA ASP A 12 39.79 27.10 8.20
C ASP A 12 39.13 26.07 7.28
N PHE A 13 39.36 26.25 5.97
CA PHE A 13 38.98 25.26 4.96
C PHE A 13 39.57 23.92 5.38
N THR A 14 38.72 23.01 5.84
CA THR A 14 39.11 21.63 6.09
C THR A 14 39.11 20.97 4.72
N PRO A 15 40.28 20.59 4.16
CA PRO A 15 40.31 19.92 2.87
C PRO A 15 39.46 18.65 2.98
N VAL A 16 38.45 18.53 2.12
CA VAL A 16 37.70 17.28 1.98
C VAL A 16 38.72 16.22 1.62
N ASP A 17 38.77 15.14 2.41
CA ASP A 17 39.62 14.01 2.10
C ASP A 17 39.13 13.40 0.79
N MET A 18 39.84 13.66 -0.31
CA MET A 18 39.49 13.15 -1.63
C MET A 18 39.51 11.62 -1.70
N SER A 19 40.12 10.94 -0.72
CA SER A 19 40.04 9.47 -0.59
C SER A 19 38.78 8.97 0.12
N SER A 20 38.04 9.87 0.79
CA SER A 20 36.70 9.62 1.35
C SER A 20 35.57 9.91 0.34
N LEU A 21 35.88 10.59 -0.76
CA LEU A 21 34.98 10.75 -1.89
C LEU A 21 35.09 9.50 -2.76
N ASN A 22 33.95 8.96 -3.20
CA ASN A 22 33.93 7.85 -4.16
C ASN A 22 34.69 8.29 -5.42
N ALA A 23 35.92 7.81 -5.56
CA ALA A 23 36.71 8.06 -6.76
C ALA A 23 35.92 7.53 -7.96
N ASP A 24 35.93 8.27 -9.08
CA ASP A 24 35.34 7.85 -10.35
C ASP A 24 36.08 6.58 -10.83
N SER A 25 35.62 5.44 -10.34
CA SER A 25 36.17 4.13 -10.66
C SER A 25 35.70 3.76 -12.06
N THR A 26 36.50 4.10 -13.04
CA THR A 26 36.39 3.59 -14.42
C THR A 26 36.69 2.09 -14.54
N ALA A 27 36.99 1.40 -13.42
CA ALA A 27 37.22 -0.04 -13.42
C ALA A 27 35.88 -0.79 -13.55
N SER A 28 35.71 -1.52 -14.66
CA SER A 28 34.51 -2.34 -14.89
C SER A 28 34.29 -3.33 -13.74
N ASN A 29 33.14 -3.27 -13.08
CA ASN A 29 32.73 -4.33 -12.17
C ASN A 29 32.12 -5.45 -13.00
N THR A 30 32.98 -6.30 -13.56
CA THR A 30 32.61 -7.33 -14.55
C THR A 30 31.43 -8.20 -14.09
N ALA A 31 31.33 -8.49 -12.79
CA ALA A 31 30.22 -9.28 -12.24
C ALA A 31 28.91 -8.49 -12.19
N LEU A 32 28.95 -7.25 -11.71
CA LEU A 32 27.79 -6.35 -11.69
C LEU A 32 27.32 -6.02 -13.11
N ASP A 33 28.24 -5.70 -14.02
CA ASP A 33 27.96 -5.42 -15.43
C ASP A 33 27.29 -6.63 -16.11
N ALA A 34 27.80 -7.84 -15.87
CA ALA A 34 27.20 -9.07 -16.37
C ALA A 34 25.80 -9.31 -15.79
N TRP A 35 25.60 -9.00 -14.51
CA TRP A 35 24.28 -9.13 -13.85
C TRP A 35 23.27 -8.12 -14.41
N LEU A 36 23.66 -6.85 -14.57
CA LEU A 36 22.82 -5.81 -15.18
C LEU A 36 22.46 -6.16 -16.62
N LYS A 37 23.44 -6.65 -17.39
CA LYS A 37 23.19 -7.13 -18.75
C LYS A 37 22.19 -8.26 -18.79
N ALA A 38 22.35 -9.28 -17.95
CA ALA A 38 21.48 -10.45 -17.93
C ALA A 38 20.05 -10.15 -17.43
N ASN A 39 19.87 -9.17 -16.55
CA ASN A 39 18.57 -8.88 -15.92
C ASN A 39 17.84 -7.66 -16.51
N PHE A 40 18.53 -6.77 -17.22
CA PHE A 40 17.93 -5.55 -17.81
C PHE A 40 18.15 -5.45 -19.31
N LEU A 41 19.40 -5.50 -19.76
CA LEU A 41 19.72 -5.27 -21.18
C LEU A 41 19.15 -6.38 -22.06
N ASP A 42 19.46 -7.63 -21.76
CA ASP A 42 19.05 -8.78 -22.57
C ASP A 42 17.54 -9.03 -22.56
N PRO A 43 16.85 -8.98 -21.39
CA PRO A 43 15.41 -9.20 -21.36
C PRO A 43 14.57 -7.97 -21.72
N TYR A 44 15.05 -6.73 -21.59
CA TYR A 44 14.17 -5.55 -21.78
C TYR A 44 14.76 -4.46 -22.69
N ASN A 45 15.98 -4.63 -23.18
CA ASN A 45 16.73 -3.60 -23.90
C ASN A 45 16.88 -2.31 -23.07
N VAL A 46 17.17 -2.47 -21.77
CA VAL A 46 17.35 -1.38 -20.81
C VAL A 46 18.81 -1.28 -20.42
N ASP A 47 19.40 -0.11 -20.64
CA ASP A 47 20.76 0.20 -20.20
C ASP A 47 20.73 0.80 -18.79
N VAL A 48 21.48 0.20 -17.87
CA VAL A 48 21.58 0.67 -16.48
C VAL A 48 22.96 1.30 -16.30
N ILE A 49 22.98 2.62 -16.13
CA ILE A 49 24.19 3.44 -16.15
C ILE A 49 24.48 3.90 -14.72
N TYR A 50 25.53 3.35 -14.12
CA TYR A 50 25.98 3.70 -12.77
C TYR A 50 27.41 4.27 -12.74
N HIS A 51 28.21 4.04 -13.80
CA HIS A 51 29.43 4.81 -14.05
C HIS A 51 29.03 6.13 -14.71
N THR A 52 28.72 7.14 -13.89
CA THR A 52 28.13 8.37 -14.40
C THR A 52 29.18 9.41 -14.77
N ASN A 53 28.97 10.06 -15.93
CA ASN A 53 29.72 11.23 -16.40
C ASN A 53 28.78 12.44 -16.38
N SER A 54 29.34 13.66 -16.26
CA SER A 54 28.69 14.96 -16.48
C SER A 54 27.68 15.06 -17.64
N TYR A 55 27.75 14.20 -18.67
CA TYR A 55 26.76 14.16 -19.76
C TYR A 55 25.37 13.63 -19.36
N PHE A 56 25.25 12.96 -18.21
CA PHE A 56 24.01 12.29 -17.81
C PHE A 56 23.13 13.08 -16.83
N HIS A 57 23.58 14.24 -16.34
CA HIS A 57 22.79 15.15 -15.52
C HIS A 57 22.75 16.56 -16.12
N GLU A 58 21.82 17.40 -15.67
CA GLU A 58 21.77 18.81 -16.05
C GLU A 58 23.00 19.55 -15.51
N TYR A 59 23.54 20.50 -16.29
CA TYR A 59 24.82 21.17 -16.05
C TYR A 59 24.91 21.90 -14.69
N ASP A 60 23.78 22.19 -14.06
CA ASP A 60 23.68 22.92 -12.78
C ASP A 60 23.58 22.02 -11.55
N ARG A 61 23.60 20.68 -11.69
CA ARG A 61 23.47 19.76 -10.55
C ARG A 61 24.81 19.19 -10.10
N ASN A 62 25.10 19.28 -8.80
CA ASN A 62 26.31 18.69 -8.22
C ASN A 62 25.97 17.29 -7.67
N VAL A 63 26.16 16.25 -8.49
CA VAL A 63 25.78 14.88 -8.17
C VAL A 63 26.95 13.91 -8.23
N THR A 64 26.98 12.93 -7.32
CA THR A 64 28.03 11.92 -7.24
C THR A 64 27.60 10.59 -7.86
N PRO A 65 28.53 9.81 -8.45
CA PRO A 65 28.27 8.41 -8.77
C PRO A 65 27.83 7.62 -7.53
N PRO A 66 26.95 6.62 -7.68
CA PRO A 66 26.53 5.76 -6.58
C PRO A 66 27.65 4.82 -6.16
N ASP A 67 27.65 4.43 -4.88
CA ASP A 67 28.44 3.29 -4.42
C ASP A 67 28.06 2.03 -5.24
N PRO A 68 29.00 1.37 -5.95
CA PRO A 68 28.71 0.15 -6.71
C PRO A 68 28.06 -0.96 -5.87
N SER A 69 28.28 -0.98 -4.55
CA SER A 69 27.72 -1.97 -3.64
C SER A 69 26.19 -1.88 -3.51
N VAL A 70 25.61 -0.69 -3.70
CA VAL A 70 24.15 -0.45 -3.61
C VAL A 70 23.44 -0.58 -4.95
N VAL A 71 24.17 -0.64 -6.07
CA VAL A 71 23.59 -0.74 -7.42
C VAL A 71 22.79 -2.03 -7.59
N GLN A 72 23.40 -3.20 -7.38
CA GLN A 72 22.67 -4.46 -7.56
C GLN A 72 21.46 -4.58 -6.61
N PRO A 73 21.56 -4.29 -5.29
CA PRO A 73 20.40 -4.31 -4.41
C PRO A 73 19.27 -3.34 -4.81
N SER A 74 19.60 -2.11 -5.21
CA SER A 74 18.59 -1.15 -5.66
C SER A 74 17.94 -1.57 -6.98
N MET A 75 18.71 -2.09 -7.91
CA MET A 75 18.18 -2.62 -9.17
C MET A 75 17.37 -3.91 -8.97
N GLN A 76 17.70 -4.73 -7.98
CA GLN A 76 16.86 -5.87 -7.58
C GLN A 76 15.48 -5.40 -7.09
N THR A 77 15.40 -4.26 -6.38
CA THR A 77 14.11 -3.63 -6.03
C THR A 77 13.32 -3.22 -7.27
N VAL A 78 13.97 -2.66 -8.29
CA VAL A 78 13.31 -2.33 -9.58
C VAL A 78 12.79 -3.59 -10.28
N LEU A 79 13.58 -4.68 -10.29
CA LEU A 79 13.12 -5.95 -10.85
C LEU A 79 11.90 -6.48 -10.12
N SER A 80 11.93 -6.49 -8.79
CA SER A 80 10.90 -7.14 -7.98
C SER A 80 9.63 -6.31 -7.80
N GLY A 81 9.75 -4.97 -7.68
CA GLY A 81 8.61 -4.08 -7.43
C GLY A 81 8.02 -3.40 -8.67
N TYR A 82 8.72 -3.48 -9.82
CA TYR A 82 8.25 -2.97 -11.10
C TYR A 82 8.23 -4.05 -12.19
N TYR A 83 9.39 -4.58 -12.64
CA TYR A 83 9.39 -5.49 -13.79
C TYR A 83 8.59 -6.78 -13.55
N ALA A 84 8.72 -7.40 -12.37
CA ALA A 84 8.04 -8.66 -12.06
C ALA A 84 6.50 -8.52 -12.03
N PRO A 85 5.89 -7.54 -11.31
CA PRO A 85 4.46 -7.28 -11.38
C PRO A 85 3.95 -7.04 -12.80
N TYR A 86 4.61 -6.16 -13.56
CA TYR A 86 4.20 -5.86 -14.93
C TYR A 86 4.38 -7.04 -15.87
N ASN A 87 5.45 -7.83 -15.76
CA ASN A 87 5.62 -9.05 -16.57
C ASN A 87 4.51 -10.05 -16.32
N LYS A 88 4.10 -10.22 -15.06
CA LYS A 88 3.06 -11.17 -14.69
C LYS A 88 1.69 -10.78 -15.24
N VAL A 89 1.40 -9.48 -15.31
CA VAL A 89 0.06 -8.97 -15.69
C VAL A 89 -0.01 -8.54 -17.16
N ALA A 90 1.01 -7.86 -17.67
CA ALA A 90 1.07 -7.30 -19.03
C ALA A 90 1.91 -8.15 -20.01
N GLY A 91 2.81 -8.98 -19.48
CA GLY A 91 3.75 -9.78 -20.28
C GLY A 91 5.02 -9.03 -20.70
N GLU A 92 6.10 -9.79 -20.90
CA GLU A 92 7.43 -9.27 -21.23
C GLU A 92 7.46 -8.43 -22.52
N SER A 93 6.64 -8.79 -23.51
CA SER A 93 6.55 -8.05 -24.78
C SER A 93 6.04 -6.62 -24.58
N PHE A 94 5.16 -6.39 -23.61
CA PHE A 94 4.67 -5.06 -23.27
C PHE A 94 5.81 -4.21 -22.70
N LEU A 95 6.55 -4.74 -21.73
CA LEU A 95 7.69 -4.03 -21.11
C LEU A 95 8.84 -3.78 -22.09
N LYS A 96 9.14 -4.70 -23.02
CA LYS A 96 10.13 -4.45 -24.09
C LYS A 96 9.75 -3.24 -24.96
N LYS A 97 8.45 -3.11 -25.27
CA LYS A 97 7.94 -2.09 -26.18
C LYS A 97 7.75 -0.74 -25.49
N TYR A 98 7.19 -0.74 -24.29
CA TYR A 98 6.75 0.46 -23.58
C TYR A 98 7.50 0.72 -22.27
N GLY A 99 8.57 -0.02 -21.98
CA GLY A 99 9.43 0.15 -20.81
C GLY A 99 10.48 1.25 -20.96
N PHE A 100 11.21 1.48 -19.86
CA PHE A 100 12.40 2.32 -19.84
C PHE A 100 13.42 1.92 -20.91
N LYS A 101 14.28 2.85 -21.33
CA LYS A 101 15.43 2.55 -22.20
C LYS A 101 16.75 2.79 -21.49
N GLN A 102 16.80 3.78 -20.61
CA GLN A 102 17.97 4.05 -19.77
C GLN A 102 17.55 4.34 -18.34
N LEU A 103 18.23 3.70 -17.39
CA LEU A 103 18.14 4.00 -15.96
C LEU A 103 19.50 4.52 -15.52
N VAL A 104 19.59 5.81 -15.21
CA VAL A 104 20.83 6.45 -14.76
C VAL A 104 20.78 6.59 -13.25
N LEU A 105 21.82 6.09 -12.58
CA LEU A 105 21.87 5.94 -11.14
C LEU A 105 22.84 6.96 -10.54
N TRP A 106 22.43 7.64 -9.48
CA TRP A 106 23.22 8.66 -8.77
C TRP A 106 23.24 8.39 -7.27
N GLY A 107 24.42 8.55 -6.65
CA GLY A 107 24.65 8.30 -5.23
C GLY A 107 24.06 9.39 -4.35
N SER A 108 24.36 10.65 -4.65
CA SER A 108 23.82 11.81 -3.93
C SER A 108 22.42 12.18 -4.39
N THR A 109 21.68 12.89 -3.53
CA THR A 109 20.42 13.55 -3.92
C THR A 109 20.71 14.75 -4.82
N SER A 110 19.76 15.13 -5.68
CA SER A 110 19.91 16.30 -6.56
C SER A 110 19.58 17.64 -5.87
N TYR A 111 18.90 17.59 -4.71
CA TYR A 111 18.53 18.72 -3.85
C TYR A 111 18.85 18.39 -2.38
N ASP A 112 18.75 19.35 -1.46
CA ASP A 112 19.13 19.18 -0.05
C ASP A 112 18.21 18.19 0.71
N GLY A 113 18.63 16.92 0.78
CA GLY A 113 18.09 15.94 1.72
C GLY A 113 16.79 15.23 1.31
N SER A 114 16.33 15.36 0.06
CA SER A 114 15.19 14.57 -0.46
C SER A 114 15.61 13.61 -1.58
N LEU A 115 15.09 12.37 -1.53
CA LEU A 115 15.14 11.44 -2.65
C LEU A 115 14.28 12.02 -3.78
N VAL A 116 14.90 12.74 -4.70
CA VAL A 116 14.23 13.27 -5.88
C VAL A 116 14.78 12.53 -7.08
N GLY A 117 13.97 11.66 -7.68
CA GLY A 117 14.17 11.25 -9.07
C GLY A 117 13.55 12.26 -10.03
N TYR A 118 14.04 12.29 -11.25
CA TYR A 118 13.44 13.08 -12.33
C TYR A 118 13.63 12.35 -13.66
N ALA A 119 12.55 12.18 -14.44
CA ALA A 119 12.67 11.84 -15.85
C ALA A 119 13.11 13.04 -16.67
N GLY A 120 14.37 13.00 -17.13
CA GLY A 120 14.86 13.90 -18.16
C GLY A 120 14.60 13.30 -19.54
N THR A 121 13.87 14.02 -20.41
CA THR A 121 13.74 13.64 -21.82
C THR A 121 15.05 13.99 -22.55
N ALA A 122 15.90 13.00 -22.83
CA ALA A 122 17.05 13.19 -23.70
C ALA A 122 16.79 12.51 -25.05
N SER A 123 16.53 13.32 -26.08
CA SER A 123 16.84 13.07 -27.50
C SER A 123 17.02 11.59 -27.91
N GLY A 124 15.91 10.87 -28.10
CA GLY A 124 15.91 9.58 -28.80
C GLY A 124 15.55 8.32 -28.00
N GLY A 125 15.30 8.44 -26.69
CA GLY A 125 14.82 7.34 -25.84
C GLY A 125 14.45 7.81 -24.44
N ILE A 126 13.61 7.05 -23.73
CA ILE A 126 13.12 7.47 -22.41
C ILE A 126 14.14 7.07 -21.33
N ARG A 127 14.76 8.09 -20.74
CA ARG A 127 15.75 8.00 -19.66
C ARG A 127 15.11 8.41 -18.34
N VAL A 128 15.36 7.65 -17.28
CA VAL A 128 14.98 8.01 -15.90
C VAL A 128 16.24 8.14 -15.05
N ASN A 129 16.34 9.22 -14.29
CA ASN A 129 17.40 9.40 -13.30
C ASN A 129 16.88 9.06 -11.90
N ILE A 130 17.62 8.21 -11.20
CA ILE A 130 17.34 7.80 -9.83
C ILE A 130 18.48 8.34 -8.95
N PHE A 131 18.16 9.20 -7.98
CA PHE A 131 19.14 9.86 -7.11
C PHE A 131 19.05 9.37 -5.66
N GLY A 132 20.12 9.63 -4.90
CA GLY A 132 20.19 9.33 -3.46
C GLY A 132 20.39 7.86 -3.12
N LEU A 133 20.97 7.07 -4.04
CA LEU A 133 21.18 5.64 -3.83
C LEU A 133 22.19 5.31 -2.73
N ASP A 134 23.07 6.23 -2.35
CA ASP A 134 24.00 5.99 -1.23
C ASP A 134 23.25 5.85 0.11
N GLY A 135 22.00 6.32 0.19
CA GLY A 135 21.09 6.09 1.30
C GLY A 135 20.22 4.84 1.17
N PHE A 136 20.47 3.97 0.18
CA PHE A 136 19.61 2.84 -0.13
C PHE A 136 19.44 1.88 1.06
N SER A 137 18.19 1.47 1.28
CA SER A 137 17.86 0.37 2.16
C SER A 137 16.76 -0.48 1.53
N THR A 138 16.75 -1.79 1.82
CA THR A 138 15.72 -2.71 1.32
C THR A 138 14.40 -2.60 2.09
N GLY A 139 14.34 -1.74 3.11
CA GLY A 139 13.22 -1.63 4.03
C GLY A 139 12.21 -0.54 3.67
N PRO A 140 11.16 -0.41 4.51
CA PRO A 140 10.04 0.52 4.30
C PRO A 140 10.44 2.01 4.27
N SER A 141 11.61 2.37 4.78
CA SER A 141 12.10 3.75 4.80
C SER A 141 12.56 4.27 3.43
N PHE A 142 12.78 3.39 2.45
CA PHE A 142 13.34 3.77 1.15
C PHE A 142 12.58 3.18 -0.03
N VAL A 143 12.29 1.87 0.01
CA VAL A 143 11.73 1.15 -1.14
C VAL A 143 10.39 1.74 -1.63
N PRO A 144 9.40 2.07 -0.76
CA PRO A 144 8.16 2.68 -1.23
C PRO A 144 8.38 3.99 -1.99
N GLY A 145 9.26 4.87 -1.51
CA GLY A 145 9.59 6.13 -2.20
C GLY A 145 10.25 5.91 -3.55
N MET A 146 11.18 4.95 -3.64
CA MET A 146 11.82 4.57 -4.90
C MET A 146 10.82 3.98 -5.90
N LEU A 147 9.90 3.12 -5.45
CA LEU A 147 8.86 2.56 -6.32
C LEU A 147 7.85 3.61 -6.76
N HIS A 148 7.48 4.54 -5.87
CA HIS A 148 6.59 5.65 -6.20
C HIS A 148 7.14 6.43 -7.38
N LEU A 149 8.41 6.84 -7.30
CA LEU A 149 9.13 7.48 -8.39
C LEU A 149 9.09 6.65 -9.68
N ILE A 150 9.45 5.36 -9.61
CA ILE A 150 9.51 4.51 -10.81
C ILE A 150 8.14 4.40 -11.49
N HIS A 151 7.07 4.18 -10.71
CA HIS A 151 5.71 4.07 -11.26
C HIS A 151 5.17 5.41 -11.76
N HIS A 152 5.54 6.52 -11.12
CA HIS A 152 5.24 7.88 -11.57
C HIS A 152 5.85 8.10 -12.96
N GLU A 153 7.16 7.91 -13.10
CA GLU A 153 7.86 8.13 -14.38
C GLU A 153 7.42 7.13 -15.46
N TYR A 154 7.06 5.92 -15.07
CA TYR A 154 6.49 4.95 -15.99
C TYR A 154 5.12 5.40 -16.54
N THR A 155 4.33 6.12 -15.73
CA THR A 155 3.06 6.67 -16.19
C THR A 155 3.27 7.69 -17.30
N HIS A 156 4.24 8.59 -17.13
CA HIS A 156 4.65 9.55 -18.17
C HIS A 156 5.10 8.86 -19.45
N ILE A 157 5.86 7.76 -19.34
CA ILE A 157 6.27 6.94 -20.49
C ILE A 157 5.07 6.39 -21.24
N LEU A 158 4.13 5.78 -20.53
CA LEU A 158 2.93 5.22 -21.13
C LEU A 158 2.14 6.32 -21.85
N GLN A 159 2.02 7.49 -21.25
CA GLN A 159 1.28 8.63 -21.81
C GLN A 159 1.82 9.15 -23.14
N GLN A 160 3.12 8.94 -23.43
CA GLN A 160 3.70 9.28 -24.74
C GLN A 160 3.14 8.43 -25.88
N THR A 161 2.66 7.21 -25.58
CA THR A 161 2.07 6.30 -26.58
C THR A 161 0.55 6.17 -26.43
N TYR A 162 0.07 6.13 -25.19
CA TYR A 162 -1.34 6.00 -24.83
C TYR A 162 -1.78 7.32 -24.22
N THR A 163 -2.40 8.19 -25.01
CA THR A 163 -2.78 9.52 -24.53
C THR A 163 -3.66 9.44 -23.28
N MET A 164 -3.35 10.28 -22.28
CA MET A 164 -4.17 10.44 -21.08
C MET A 164 -5.65 10.69 -21.43
N PRO A 165 -6.61 10.07 -20.73
CA PRO A 165 -8.02 10.35 -20.92
C PRO A 165 -8.35 11.84 -20.72
N SER A 166 -9.06 12.44 -21.67
CA SER A 166 -9.32 13.89 -21.68
C SER A 166 -10.27 14.37 -20.58
N ASP A 167 -11.05 13.46 -20.00
CA ASP A 167 -11.94 13.70 -18.87
C ASP A 167 -11.18 13.76 -17.53
N PHE A 168 -10.01 13.12 -17.42
CA PHE A 168 -9.21 13.11 -16.18
C PHE A 168 -8.95 14.51 -15.62
N GLN A 169 -8.56 15.44 -16.50
CA GLN A 169 -8.28 16.84 -16.14
C GLN A 169 -9.51 17.60 -15.62
N GLN A 170 -10.73 17.10 -15.83
CA GLN A 170 -11.96 17.79 -15.44
C GLN A 170 -12.36 17.51 -13.99
N PHE A 171 -11.97 16.36 -13.42
CA PHE A 171 -12.40 15.92 -12.09
C PHE A 171 -12.00 16.88 -10.96
N THR A 172 -10.85 17.54 -11.09
CA THR A 172 -10.35 18.53 -10.12
C THR A 172 -9.87 19.83 -10.78
N ALA A 173 -10.41 20.17 -11.97
CA ALA A 173 -9.95 21.28 -12.81
C ALA A 173 -9.85 22.62 -12.07
N ALA A 174 -10.80 22.90 -11.17
CA ALA A 174 -10.88 24.17 -10.45
C ALA A 174 -9.74 24.40 -9.44
N TYR A 175 -8.95 23.36 -9.14
CA TYR A 175 -7.97 23.39 -8.06
C TYR A 175 -6.52 23.18 -8.54
N TYR A 176 -6.27 23.05 -9.84
CA TYR A 176 -4.91 23.01 -10.36
C TYR A 176 -4.20 24.35 -10.14
N ASN A 177 -2.94 24.27 -9.73
CA ASN A 177 -2.07 25.39 -9.47
C ASN A 177 -0.64 25.04 -9.90
N ALA A 178 -0.18 25.64 -11.00
CA ALA A 178 1.19 25.45 -11.51
C ALA A 178 2.26 25.77 -10.44
N ASN A 179 1.97 26.67 -9.49
CA ASN A 179 2.82 26.86 -8.32
C ASN A 179 2.39 25.92 -7.18
N TRP A 180 2.51 24.63 -7.42
CA TRP A 180 2.03 23.57 -6.52
C TRP A 180 2.64 23.64 -5.11
N THR A 181 3.83 24.24 -4.97
CA THR A 181 4.49 24.47 -3.67
C THR A 181 3.68 25.40 -2.76
N GLN A 182 2.77 26.20 -3.32
CA GLN A 182 1.82 27.05 -2.60
C GLN A 182 0.50 26.33 -2.25
N THR A 183 0.35 25.06 -2.62
CA THR A 183 -0.81 24.22 -2.26
C THR A 183 -0.35 23.17 -1.23
N PRO A 184 -0.49 23.42 0.08
CA PRO A 184 -0.06 22.47 1.11
C PRO A 184 -0.80 21.13 1.03
N ALA A 185 -0.18 20.04 1.50
CA ALA A 185 -0.71 18.68 1.38
C ALA A 185 -2.16 18.55 1.87
N ASP A 186 -2.52 19.13 3.02
CA ASP A 186 -3.89 19.11 3.55
C ASP A 186 -4.90 19.81 2.64
N THR A 187 -4.47 20.89 1.97
CA THR A 187 -5.31 21.62 1.01
C THR A 187 -5.49 20.81 -0.27
N SER A 188 -4.41 20.22 -0.78
CA SER A 188 -4.41 19.34 -1.95
C SER A 188 -5.31 18.13 -1.70
N HIS A 189 -5.19 17.49 -0.54
CA HIS A 189 -6.03 16.37 -0.11
C HIS A 189 -7.51 16.76 -0.07
N LYS A 190 -7.84 17.91 0.54
CA LYS A 190 -9.20 18.45 0.57
C LYS A 190 -9.81 18.64 -0.82
N TYR A 191 -9.00 19.01 -1.81
CA TYR A 191 -9.42 19.25 -3.19
C TYR A 191 -9.35 18.03 -4.10
N GLY A 192 -8.93 16.87 -3.60
CA GLY A 192 -8.97 15.62 -4.33
C GLY A 192 -7.68 15.31 -5.08
N PHE A 193 -6.55 15.79 -4.57
CA PHE A 193 -5.21 15.40 -5.01
C PHE A 193 -4.57 14.46 -4.00
N VAL A 194 -3.71 13.56 -4.48
CA VAL A 194 -2.95 12.60 -3.66
C VAL A 194 -1.70 13.23 -3.01
N SER A 195 -1.21 14.32 -3.57
CA SER A 195 -0.06 15.08 -3.09
C SER A 195 -0.18 16.55 -3.46
N SER A 196 0.68 17.40 -2.90
CA SER A 196 0.84 18.77 -3.41
C SER A 196 1.27 18.81 -4.86
N TYR A 197 2.19 17.92 -5.26
CA TYR A 197 2.71 17.87 -6.62
C TYR A 197 1.64 17.51 -7.65
N ALA A 198 0.72 16.59 -7.31
CA ALA A 198 -0.44 16.26 -8.12
C ALA A 198 -1.36 17.48 -8.41
N SER A 199 -1.27 18.56 -7.64
CA SER A 199 -2.03 19.79 -7.92
C SER A 199 -1.40 20.67 -9.00
N GLU A 200 -0.20 20.36 -9.49
CA GLU A 200 0.50 21.19 -10.48
C GLU A 200 -0.27 21.28 -11.79
N ASN A 201 -0.55 20.12 -12.39
CA ASN A 201 -1.23 20.00 -13.66
C ASN A 201 -1.80 18.57 -13.83
N PRO A 202 -2.72 18.34 -14.80
CA PRO A 202 -3.38 17.05 -14.98
C PRO A 202 -2.46 15.86 -15.31
N VAL A 203 -1.32 16.11 -15.98
CA VAL A 203 -0.38 15.05 -16.38
C VAL A 203 0.34 14.51 -15.14
N GLU A 204 0.85 15.41 -14.29
CA GLU A 204 1.46 15.04 -13.00
C GLU A 204 0.45 14.43 -12.03
N ASP A 205 -0.78 14.95 -12.00
CA ASP A 205 -1.86 14.40 -11.18
C ASP A 205 -2.15 12.94 -11.50
N MET A 206 -2.20 12.58 -12.78
CA MET A 206 -2.42 11.20 -13.20
C MET A 206 -1.24 10.30 -12.82
N ALA A 207 0.00 10.77 -13.03
CA ALA A 207 1.21 10.02 -12.69
C ALA A 207 1.34 9.79 -11.18
N GLU A 208 1.13 10.84 -10.38
CA GLU A 208 1.11 10.77 -8.92
C GLU A 208 0.00 9.86 -8.41
N THR A 209 -1.24 10.05 -8.89
CA THR A 209 -2.39 9.25 -8.45
C THR A 209 -2.16 7.77 -8.75
N ASN A 210 -1.65 7.44 -9.93
CA ASN A 210 -1.31 6.08 -10.30
C ASN A 210 -0.22 5.48 -9.38
N ALA A 211 0.87 6.22 -9.15
CA ALA A 211 1.96 5.78 -8.28
C ALA A 211 1.51 5.52 -6.84
N TYR A 212 0.75 6.45 -6.24
CA TYR A 212 0.18 6.27 -4.90
C TYR A 212 -0.77 5.07 -4.85
N MET A 213 -1.62 4.90 -5.85
CA MET A 213 -2.53 3.75 -5.91
C MET A 213 -1.77 2.42 -5.97
N LEU A 214 -0.67 2.32 -6.74
CA LEU A 214 0.12 1.10 -6.83
C LEU A 214 0.93 0.82 -5.56
N VAL A 215 1.58 1.85 -4.99
CA VAL A 215 2.56 1.72 -3.91
C VAL A 215 1.94 1.81 -2.52
N SER A 216 1.11 2.83 -2.26
CA SER A 216 0.40 2.95 -0.97
C SER A 216 -0.84 2.05 -0.92
N GLY A 217 -1.38 1.68 -2.07
CA GLY A 217 -2.37 0.63 -2.20
C GLY A 217 -3.83 1.07 -2.06
N PRO A 218 -4.77 0.13 -2.25
CA PRO A 218 -6.20 0.42 -2.25
C PRO A 218 -6.71 0.89 -0.89
N SER A 219 -6.25 0.30 0.22
CA SER A 219 -6.66 0.71 1.57
C SER A 219 -6.25 2.14 1.90
N TRP A 220 -5.06 2.56 1.46
CA TRP A 220 -4.61 3.95 1.57
C TRP A 220 -5.49 4.88 0.74
N PHE A 221 -5.79 4.50 -0.51
CA PHE A 221 -6.61 5.33 -1.38
C PHE A 221 -8.04 5.46 -0.85
N ASP A 222 -8.63 4.38 -0.34
CA ASP A 222 -9.95 4.38 0.29
C ASP A 222 -9.99 5.28 1.54
N TYR A 223 -8.95 5.21 2.37
CA TYR A 223 -8.76 6.14 3.48
C TYR A 223 -8.66 7.60 2.99
N TRP A 224 -7.86 7.84 1.96
CA TRP A 224 -7.63 9.17 1.40
C TRP A 224 -8.91 9.78 0.84
N VAL A 225 -9.70 8.99 0.11
CA VAL A 225 -11.03 9.40 -0.37
C VAL A 225 -11.95 9.75 0.79
N LYS A 226 -12.06 8.87 1.79
CA LYS A 226 -12.99 9.06 2.93
C LYS A 226 -12.68 10.29 3.78
N THR A 227 -11.40 10.64 3.86
CA THR A 227 -10.93 11.78 4.64
C THR A 227 -10.78 13.04 3.79
N SER A 228 -10.92 12.93 2.46
CA SER A 228 -11.05 14.06 1.56
C SER A 228 -12.45 14.66 1.69
N SER A 229 -12.53 15.99 1.77
CA SER A 229 -13.82 16.69 1.92
C SER A 229 -14.49 16.96 0.57
N ALA A 230 -14.11 18.05 -0.11
CA ALA A 230 -14.70 18.39 -1.41
C ALA A 230 -14.19 17.47 -2.54
N GLY A 231 -13.01 16.87 -2.37
CA GLY A 231 -12.32 16.09 -3.39
C GLY A 231 -12.67 14.61 -3.48
N ALA A 232 -13.54 14.09 -2.60
CA ALA A 232 -13.81 12.64 -2.53
C ALA A 232 -14.34 12.07 -3.85
N THR A 233 -15.29 12.75 -4.50
CA THR A 233 -15.82 12.34 -5.81
C THR A 233 -14.73 12.37 -6.88
N GLY A 234 -13.96 13.46 -6.94
CA GLY A 234 -12.88 13.59 -7.93
C GLY A 234 -11.82 12.50 -7.79
N LEU A 235 -11.45 12.12 -6.56
CA LEU A 235 -10.54 10.99 -6.32
C LEU A 235 -11.09 9.66 -6.84
N ARG A 236 -12.39 9.37 -6.63
CA ARG A 236 -13.02 8.15 -7.15
C ARG A 236 -13.11 8.13 -8.67
N GLU A 237 -13.39 9.28 -9.29
CA GLU A 237 -13.39 9.43 -10.74
C GLU A 237 -11.99 9.23 -11.33
N LYS A 238 -10.95 9.80 -10.69
CA LYS A 238 -9.54 9.57 -11.06
C LYS A 238 -9.15 8.10 -10.96
N GLU A 239 -9.50 7.43 -9.86
CA GLU A 239 -9.25 5.99 -9.70
C GLU A 239 -9.92 5.17 -10.82
N SER A 240 -11.19 5.43 -11.11
CA SER A 240 -11.91 4.76 -12.18
C SER A 240 -11.25 4.99 -13.54
N SER A 241 -10.86 6.23 -13.84
CA SER A 241 -10.18 6.61 -15.07
C SER A 241 -8.84 5.90 -15.22
N ILE A 242 -8.02 5.81 -14.16
CA ILE A 242 -6.73 5.11 -14.19
C ILE A 242 -6.94 3.61 -14.40
N VAL A 243 -7.87 2.99 -13.68
CA VAL A 243 -8.21 1.57 -13.86
C VAL A 243 -8.60 1.30 -15.32
N ASN A 244 -9.47 2.12 -15.89
CA ASN A 244 -9.91 1.98 -17.27
C ASN A 244 -8.78 2.22 -18.28
N TYR A 245 -7.93 3.21 -18.04
CA TYR A 245 -6.77 3.52 -18.88
C TYR A 245 -5.83 2.32 -19.03
N TYR A 246 -5.47 1.66 -17.93
CA TYR A 246 -4.65 0.44 -17.95
C TYR A 246 -5.38 -0.76 -18.56
N ASN A 247 -6.66 -0.95 -18.23
CA ASN A 247 -7.45 -2.04 -18.81
C ASN A 247 -7.55 -1.93 -20.34
N ASN A 248 -7.68 -0.71 -20.88
CA ASN A 248 -7.69 -0.46 -22.32
C ASN A 248 -6.35 -0.79 -23.02
N MET A 249 -5.24 -0.83 -22.26
CA MET A 249 -3.94 -1.33 -22.74
C MET A 249 -3.80 -2.85 -22.63
N GLY A 250 -4.81 -3.55 -22.10
CA GLY A 250 -4.78 -4.98 -21.83
C GLY A 250 -4.09 -5.33 -20.50
N ILE A 251 -3.91 -4.36 -19.60
CA ILE A 251 -3.32 -4.58 -18.27
C ILE A 251 -4.45 -4.55 -17.24
N ASP A 252 -4.71 -5.68 -16.57
CA ASP A 252 -5.61 -5.69 -15.41
C ASP A 252 -4.98 -4.89 -14.27
N TYR A 253 -5.44 -3.65 -14.11
CA TYR A 253 -4.87 -2.73 -13.13
C TYR A 253 -4.96 -3.24 -11.70
N ARG A 254 -6.06 -3.93 -11.35
CA ARG A 254 -6.24 -4.45 -9.98
C ARG A 254 -5.31 -5.63 -9.75
N ALA A 255 -5.10 -6.48 -10.74
CA ALA A 255 -4.08 -7.53 -10.66
C ALA A 255 -2.68 -6.92 -10.50
N LEU A 256 -2.34 -5.89 -11.26
CA LEU A 256 -1.06 -5.19 -11.11
C LEU A 256 -0.89 -4.59 -9.71
N GLN A 257 -1.89 -3.85 -9.24
CA GLN A 257 -1.91 -3.25 -7.90
C GLN A 257 -1.69 -4.31 -6.82
N LYS A 258 -2.39 -5.44 -6.91
CA LYS A 258 -2.22 -6.58 -5.99
C LYS A 258 -0.79 -7.11 -5.98
N GLU A 259 -0.15 -7.31 -7.13
CA GLU A 259 1.23 -7.84 -7.21
C GLU A 259 2.26 -6.87 -6.61
N VAL A 260 2.11 -5.56 -6.86
CA VAL A 260 2.97 -4.53 -6.24
C VAL A 260 2.77 -4.52 -4.72
N GLN A 261 1.53 -4.57 -4.26
CA GLN A 261 1.20 -4.58 -2.83
C GLN A 261 1.73 -5.83 -2.11
N LEU A 262 1.70 -7.01 -2.75
CA LEU A 262 2.33 -8.21 -2.21
C LEU A 262 3.84 -8.07 -2.07
N TYR A 263 4.53 -7.49 -3.07
CA TYR A 263 5.96 -7.25 -2.95
C TYR A 263 6.29 -6.36 -1.74
N ILE A 264 5.54 -5.27 -1.58
CA ILE A 264 5.72 -4.33 -0.45
C ILE A 264 5.41 -5.02 0.89
N LYS A 265 4.31 -5.79 0.96
CA LYS A 265 3.92 -6.51 2.19
C LYS A 265 4.91 -7.62 2.54
N ASP A 266 5.24 -8.47 1.59
CA ASP A 266 5.89 -9.76 1.86
C ASP A 266 7.42 -9.70 1.71
N THR A 267 7.96 -8.77 0.93
CA THR A 267 9.41 -8.60 0.76
C THR A 267 9.94 -7.39 1.50
N VAL A 268 9.32 -6.21 1.32
CA VAL A 268 9.75 -4.97 1.99
C VAL A 268 9.32 -4.97 3.46
N LYS A 269 8.27 -5.72 3.81
CA LYS A 269 7.69 -5.80 5.16
C LYS A 269 7.20 -4.44 5.67
N ASP A 270 6.62 -3.64 4.77
CA ASP A 270 6.04 -2.36 5.16
C ASP A 270 4.70 -2.58 5.87
N PRO A 271 4.55 -2.15 7.14
CA PRO A 271 3.29 -2.31 7.85
C PRO A 271 2.15 -1.50 7.21
N SER A 272 2.44 -0.41 6.47
CA SER A 272 1.42 0.49 5.90
C SER A 272 0.49 -0.15 4.87
N VAL A 273 0.84 -1.32 4.33
CA VAL A 273 0.01 -2.09 3.39
C VAL A 273 -0.70 -3.28 4.04
N THR A 274 -0.61 -3.42 5.36
CA THR A 274 -1.16 -4.58 6.10
C THR A 274 -2.54 -4.28 6.69
N PHE A 275 -3.35 -5.34 6.87
CA PHE A 275 -4.67 -5.21 7.48
C PHE A 275 -4.63 -4.62 8.91
N PRO A 276 -3.74 -5.06 9.83
CA PRO A 276 -3.66 -4.51 11.18
C PRO A 276 -3.35 -3.01 11.21
N TYR A 277 -2.50 -2.51 10.31
CA TYR A 277 -2.21 -1.09 10.19
C TYR A 277 -3.46 -0.29 9.90
N TRP A 278 -4.26 -0.68 8.91
CA TRP A 278 -5.50 0.02 8.57
C TRP A 278 -6.58 -0.11 9.64
N LEU A 279 -6.62 -1.25 10.31
CA LEU A 279 -7.54 -1.45 11.44
C LEU A 279 -7.24 -0.47 12.59
N ASN A 280 -5.96 -0.22 12.89
CA ASN A 280 -5.54 0.73 13.93
C ASN A 280 -5.70 2.21 13.54
N ARG A 281 -6.05 2.50 12.27
CA ARG A 281 -6.42 3.85 11.80
C ARG A 281 -7.92 4.10 12.00
N GLY A 282 -8.71 3.05 12.21
CA GLY A 282 -10.16 3.11 12.39
C GLY A 282 -10.95 3.43 11.11
N THR A 283 -10.26 3.47 9.96
CA THR A 283 -10.79 3.73 8.63
C THR A 283 -9.75 3.21 7.62
N PRO A 284 -10.14 2.66 6.46
CA PRO A 284 -11.48 2.66 5.89
C PRO A 284 -12.41 1.60 6.48
N TYR A 285 -11.91 0.57 7.15
CA TYR A 285 -12.72 -0.59 7.53
C TYR A 285 -13.53 -0.39 8.81
N THR A 286 -14.84 -0.61 8.73
CA THR A 286 -15.79 -0.44 9.84
C THR A 286 -16.37 -1.76 10.33
N SER A 287 -16.36 -2.81 9.51
CA SER A 287 -16.73 -4.14 9.98
C SER A 287 -16.12 -5.28 9.18
N LEU A 288 -16.10 -6.46 9.80
CA LEU A 288 -15.84 -7.75 9.17
C LEU A 288 -17.05 -8.66 9.42
N THR A 289 -17.62 -9.23 8.37
CA THR A 289 -18.77 -10.16 8.48
C THR A 289 -18.33 -11.59 8.24
N VAL A 290 -18.66 -12.50 9.14
CA VAL A 290 -18.42 -13.95 8.98
C VAL A 290 -19.77 -14.66 8.88
N ASN A 291 -19.98 -15.35 7.76
CA ASN A 291 -21.11 -16.23 7.56
C ASN A 291 -20.63 -17.48 6.81
N LEU A 292 -20.35 -18.56 7.55
CA LEU A 292 -19.77 -19.79 6.99
C LEU A 292 -20.65 -20.52 5.96
N THR A 293 -21.87 -20.04 5.70
CA THR A 293 -22.72 -20.53 4.61
C THR A 293 -22.43 -19.85 3.25
N ASP A 294 -21.64 -18.78 3.24
CA ASP A 294 -21.26 -18.08 2.01
C ASP A 294 -20.36 -18.95 1.11
N ASN A 295 -20.54 -18.84 -0.20
CA ASN A 295 -19.78 -19.62 -1.17
C ASN A 295 -18.26 -19.35 -1.13
N MET A 296 -17.82 -18.19 -0.59
CA MET A 296 -16.40 -17.89 -0.43
C MET A 296 -15.65 -18.95 0.39
N TYR A 297 -16.30 -19.57 1.39
CA TYR A 297 -15.69 -20.60 2.22
C TYR A 297 -15.54 -21.95 1.49
N ASN A 298 -16.36 -22.21 0.47
CA ASN A 298 -16.16 -23.33 -0.43
C ASN A 298 -14.99 -23.08 -1.41
N LEU A 299 -14.81 -21.84 -1.84
CA LEU A 299 -13.77 -21.45 -2.81
C LEU A 299 -12.38 -21.30 -2.17
N TYR A 300 -12.31 -20.72 -0.97
CA TYR A 300 -11.04 -20.32 -0.33
C TYR A 300 -10.82 -21.01 1.03
N GLY A 301 -11.61 -22.04 1.33
CA GLY A 301 -11.48 -22.86 2.53
C GLY A 301 -11.95 -22.17 3.81
N GLN A 302 -12.11 -22.95 4.87
CA GLN A 302 -12.42 -22.49 6.22
C GLN A 302 -11.61 -23.26 7.25
N SER A 303 -11.35 -22.63 8.40
CA SER A 303 -10.77 -23.30 9.55
C SER A 303 -11.75 -24.29 10.17
N THR A 304 -11.32 -25.54 10.36
CA THR A 304 -12.11 -26.53 11.11
C THR A 304 -12.31 -26.08 12.56
N SER A 305 -11.24 -25.64 13.22
CA SER A 305 -11.27 -25.21 14.63
C SER A 305 -12.23 -24.04 14.86
N PHE A 306 -12.23 -23.05 13.97
CA PHE A 306 -13.14 -21.91 14.09
C PHE A 306 -14.58 -22.30 13.71
N ALA A 307 -14.77 -23.16 12.71
CA ALA A 307 -16.10 -23.63 12.32
C ALA A 307 -16.80 -24.40 13.47
N GLU A 308 -16.04 -25.14 14.28
CA GLU A 308 -16.54 -25.79 15.50
C GLU A 308 -17.02 -24.76 16.54
N GLU A 309 -16.23 -23.73 16.83
CA GLU A 309 -16.62 -22.64 17.74
C GLU A 309 -17.83 -21.85 17.26
N TYR A 310 -17.85 -21.53 15.96
CA TYR A 310 -18.97 -20.84 15.32
C TYR A 310 -20.26 -21.67 15.40
N LYS A 311 -20.17 -22.99 15.16
CA LYS A 311 -21.30 -23.91 15.28
C LYS A 311 -21.75 -24.07 16.74
N ALA A 312 -20.80 -24.16 17.68
CA ALA A 312 -21.11 -24.24 19.10
C ALA A 312 -21.91 -23.03 19.59
N LEU A 313 -21.56 -21.82 19.11
CA LEU A 313 -22.35 -20.60 19.35
C LEU A 313 -23.79 -20.74 18.85
N GLN A 314 -23.97 -21.15 17.59
CA GLN A 314 -25.30 -21.29 16.98
C GLN A 314 -26.16 -22.31 17.73
N ASP A 315 -25.58 -23.46 18.05
CA ASP A 315 -26.28 -24.54 18.77
C ASP A 315 -26.63 -24.10 20.21
N ALA A 316 -25.73 -23.40 20.91
CA ALA A 316 -25.97 -22.89 22.25
C ALA A 316 -27.11 -21.86 22.29
N ILE A 317 -27.12 -20.89 21.35
CA ILE A 317 -28.21 -19.90 21.25
C ILE A 317 -29.55 -20.60 20.99
N LYS A 318 -29.58 -21.58 20.08
CA LYS A 318 -30.78 -22.35 19.76
C LYS A 318 -31.30 -23.13 20.96
N VAL A 319 -30.42 -23.78 21.73
CA VAL A 319 -30.80 -24.50 22.94
C VAL A 319 -31.34 -23.54 24.02
N GLN A 320 -30.70 -22.38 24.19
CA GLN A 320 -31.06 -21.43 25.24
C GLN A 320 -32.39 -20.68 24.95
N THR A 321 -32.68 -20.38 23.68
CA THR A 321 -33.76 -19.44 23.30
C THR A 321 -34.73 -19.96 22.25
N GLY A 322 -34.39 -21.02 21.52
CA GLY A 322 -35.10 -21.46 20.31
C GLY A 322 -34.82 -20.60 19.07
N TRP A 323 -33.96 -19.58 19.16
CA TRP A 323 -33.61 -18.69 18.05
C TRP A 323 -32.44 -19.21 17.21
N LEU A 324 -32.31 -18.70 15.99
CA LEU A 324 -31.27 -19.09 15.05
C LEU A 324 -30.29 -17.92 14.83
N ALA A 325 -29.03 -18.09 15.22
CA ALA A 325 -27.97 -17.16 14.88
C ALA A 325 -27.50 -17.41 13.44
N THR A 326 -27.40 -16.36 12.64
CA THR A 326 -27.21 -16.46 11.17
C THR A 326 -25.81 -16.03 10.71
N GLY A 327 -25.04 -15.43 11.59
CA GLY A 327 -23.78 -14.76 11.27
C GLY A 327 -23.09 -14.26 12.53
N ILE A 328 -21.86 -13.81 12.38
CA ILE A 328 -21.24 -12.84 13.30
C ILE A 328 -20.67 -11.66 12.52
N GLN A 329 -20.64 -10.50 13.15
CA GLN A 329 -20.00 -9.30 12.63
C GLN A 329 -19.09 -8.73 13.71
N LEU A 330 -17.85 -8.42 13.35
CA LEU A 330 -16.96 -7.61 14.18
C LEU A 330 -17.10 -6.18 13.70
N LEU A 331 -17.72 -5.31 14.50
CA LEU A 331 -17.86 -3.89 14.21
C LEU A 331 -16.69 -3.14 14.85
N PHE A 332 -15.81 -2.57 14.04
CA PHE A 332 -14.63 -1.82 14.49
C PHE A 332 -15.05 -0.39 14.84
N THR A 333 -15.70 -0.24 15.99
CA THR A 333 -16.30 1.03 16.43
C THR A 333 -15.28 2.12 16.74
N SER A 334 -14.02 1.75 17.03
CA SER A 334 -12.86 2.65 17.07
C SER A 334 -11.58 1.82 16.93
N LYS A 335 -10.41 2.48 16.87
CA LYS A 335 -9.11 1.78 16.84
C LYS A 335 -8.86 0.87 18.06
N ASN A 336 -9.57 1.09 19.18
CA ASN A 336 -9.39 0.35 20.43
C ASN A 336 -10.63 -0.43 20.87
N THR A 337 -11.72 -0.40 20.10
CA THR A 337 -13.00 -1.00 20.53
C THR A 337 -13.66 -1.74 19.39
N MET A 338 -14.17 -2.92 19.70
CA MET A 338 -14.90 -3.78 18.76
C MET A 338 -16.21 -4.21 19.39
N THR A 339 -17.29 -4.18 18.62
CA THR A 339 -18.58 -4.77 19.03
C THR A 339 -18.80 -6.03 18.22
N LEU A 340 -18.89 -7.17 18.89
CA LEU A 340 -19.36 -8.41 18.28
C LEU A 340 -20.87 -8.31 18.17
N ARG A 341 -21.36 -8.32 16.94
CA ARG A 341 -22.77 -8.32 16.61
C ARG A 341 -23.18 -9.69 16.06
N ILE A 342 -24.27 -10.22 16.57
CA ILE A 342 -24.84 -11.52 16.19
C ILE A 342 -26.23 -11.28 15.62
N PRO A 343 -26.41 -11.34 14.29
CA PRO A 343 -27.73 -11.35 13.68
C PRO A 343 -28.46 -12.67 13.94
N PHE A 344 -29.72 -12.59 14.36
CA PHE A 344 -30.53 -13.76 14.67
C PHE A 344 -32.00 -13.62 14.27
N THR A 345 -32.67 -14.76 14.15
CA THR A 345 -34.10 -14.88 13.79
C THR A 345 -34.80 -15.79 14.79
N TYR A 346 -36.14 -15.83 14.77
CA TYR A 346 -36.89 -16.84 15.48
C TYR A 346 -36.62 -18.25 14.92
N GLY A 347 -37.03 -19.28 15.64
CA GLY A 347 -36.78 -20.69 15.25
C GLY A 347 -37.37 -21.11 13.90
N ASP A 348 -38.36 -20.36 13.40
CA ASP A 348 -38.98 -20.55 12.09
C ASP A 348 -38.33 -19.72 10.97
N GLY A 349 -37.25 -18.99 11.28
CA GLY A 349 -36.53 -18.11 10.35
C GLY A 349 -37.16 -16.73 10.15
N THR A 350 -38.25 -16.41 10.86
CA THR A 350 -38.88 -15.08 10.78
C THR A 350 -38.24 -14.08 11.73
N GLY A 351 -38.48 -12.79 11.49
CA GLY A 351 -37.86 -11.69 12.24
C GLY A 351 -36.40 -11.46 11.84
N ASN A 352 -35.87 -10.30 12.20
CA ASN A 352 -34.46 -9.96 11.98
C ASN A 352 -34.00 -9.07 13.13
N PHE A 353 -33.18 -9.64 14.01
CA PHE A 353 -32.74 -8.99 15.24
C PHE A 353 -31.23 -9.05 15.36
N LEU A 354 -30.68 -8.18 16.20
CA LEU A 354 -29.25 -8.06 16.44
C LEU A 354 -28.98 -8.16 17.94
N GLY A 355 -27.98 -8.94 18.32
CA GLY A 355 -27.42 -9.01 19.68
C GLY A 355 -25.98 -8.53 19.72
N ASP A 356 -25.67 -7.55 20.57
CA ASP A 356 -24.35 -6.91 20.62
C ASP A 356 -23.58 -7.20 21.92
N PHE A 357 -22.26 -7.38 21.79
CA PHE A 357 -21.32 -7.62 22.89
C PHE A 357 -20.02 -6.82 22.66
N ASP A 358 -19.63 -6.00 23.64
CA ASP A 358 -18.48 -5.11 23.46
C ASP A 358 -17.16 -5.72 23.95
N PHE A 359 -16.10 -5.41 23.23
CA PHE A 359 -14.71 -5.80 23.47
C PHE A 359 -13.79 -4.58 23.36
N SER A 360 -12.73 -4.55 24.15
CA SER A 360 -11.55 -3.76 23.79
C SER A 360 -10.69 -4.53 22.79
N MET A 361 -9.92 -3.78 22.00
CA MET A 361 -9.03 -4.29 20.96
C MET A 361 -7.68 -3.60 21.11
N SER A 362 -6.61 -4.38 21.10
CA SER A 362 -5.23 -3.89 21.00
C SER A 362 -4.59 -4.42 19.72
N ILE A 363 -3.81 -3.57 19.04
CA ILE A 363 -3.14 -3.88 17.79
C ILE A 363 -1.68 -3.49 17.91
N ASN A 364 -0.77 -4.38 17.51
CA ASN A 364 0.63 -4.07 17.26
C ASN A 364 0.89 -4.18 15.76
N GLU A 365 1.23 -3.06 15.12
CA GLU A 365 1.37 -2.97 13.67
C GLU A 365 2.67 -3.57 13.15
N THR A 366 3.70 -3.59 13.99
CA THR A 366 4.99 -4.17 13.66
C THR A 366 4.89 -5.69 13.57
N THR A 367 4.15 -6.31 14.48
CA THR A 367 3.96 -7.77 14.53
C THR A 367 2.68 -8.24 13.85
N GLY A 368 1.73 -7.33 13.58
CA GLY A 368 0.38 -7.63 13.12
C GLY A 368 -0.53 -8.26 14.19
N THR A 369 -0.08 -8.33 15.46
CA THR A 369 -0.85 -9.02 16.51
C THR A 369 -2.07 -8.21 16.93
N VAL A 370 -3.20 -8.89 17.10
CA VAL A 370 -4.46 -8.33 17.58
C VAL A 370 -4.97 -9.14 18.76
N GLN A 371 -5.37 -8.47 19.84
CA GLN A 371 -5.99 -9.12 21.00
C GLN A 371 -7.33 -8.47 21.32
N PHE A 372 -8.29 -9.30 21.71
CA PHE A 372 -9.60 -8.85 22.17
C PHE A 372 -9.75 -9.15 23.65
N ALA A 373 -10.29 -8.20 24.41
CA ALA A 373 -10.64 -8.42 25.81
C ALA A 373 -12.09 -8.01 26.05
N LYS A 374 -12.80 -8.80 26.86
CA LYS A 374 -14.20 -8.50 27.17
C LYS A 374 -14.27 -7.21 28.00
N VAL A 375 -15.17 -6.30 27.63
CA VAL A 375 -15.49 -5.09 28.42
C VAL A 375 -16.98 -5.05 28.76
N THR A 376 -17.39 -4.12 29.62
CA THR A 376 -18.82 -3.91 29.91
C THR A 376 -19.56 -3.49 28.65
N ASN A 377 -20.69 -4.16 28.36
CA ASN A 377 -21.56 -3.78 27.26
C ASN A 377 -22.13 -2.38 27.47
N LYS A 378 -22.26 -1.61 26.39
CA LYS A 378 -23.09 -0.41 26.36
C LYS A 378 -24.57 -0.78 26.55
N THR A 379 -25.41 0.24 26.61
CA THR A 379 -26.87 0.11 26.68
C THR A 379 -27.48 0.30 25.29
N GLY A 380 -28.66 -0.28 25.07
CA GLY A 380 -29.40 -0.14 23.82
C GLY A 380 -30.16 -1.42 23.47
N THR A 381 -31.07 -1.33 22.49
CA THR A 381 -31.94 -2.43 22.09
C THR A 381 -31.16 -3.68 21.70
N THR A 382 -30.06 -3.54 20.96
CA THR A 382 -29.24 -4.68 20.53
C THR A 382 -28.52 -5.35 21.69
N TYR A 383 -28.08 -4.60 22.70
CA TYR A 383 -27.50 -5.14 23.92
C TYR A 383 -28.56 -5.84 24.80
N SER A 384 -29.77 -5.26 24.90
CA SER A 384 -30.91 -5.90 25.56
C SER A 384 -31.29 -7.22 24.88
N ASN A 385 -31.30 -7.27 23.55
CA ASN A 385 -31.52 -8.50 22.79
C ASN A 385 -30.43 -9.53 23.05
N GLY A 386 -29.15 -9.14 23.03
CA GLY A 386 -28.03 -10.03 23.31
C GLY A 386 -28.08 -10.64 24.71
N SER A 387 -28.66 -9.92 25.68
CA SER A 387 -28.75 -10.39 27.08
C SER A 387 -29.53 -11.70 27.24
N TYR A 388 -30.47 -12.02 26.34
CA TYR A 388 -31.24 -13.27 26.37
C TYR A 388 -30.39 -14.53 26.12
N PHE A 389 -29.23 -14.38 25.47
CA PHE A 389 -28.32 -15.48 25.16
C PHE A 389 -26.85 -15.18 25.54
N ALA A 390 -26.64 -14.29 26.51
CA ALA A 390 -25.30 -13.88 26.92
C ALA A 390 -24.41 -15.04 27.42
N SER A 391 -25.00 -16.05 28.07
CA SER A 391 -24.30 -17.25 28.51
C SER A 391 -23.80 -18.08 27.32
N SER A 392 -24.60 -18.20 26.26
CA SER A 392 -24.19 -18.88 25.02
C SER A 392 -22.96 -18.21 24.41
N VAL A 393 -22.95 -16.87 24.34
CA VAL A 393 -21.82 -16.10 23.79
C VAL A 393 -20.58 -16.20 24.67
N THR A 394 -20.76 -16.06 25.99
CA THR A 394 -19.66 -16.12 26.98
C THR A 394 -18.89 -17.43 26.90
N ASN A 395 -19.59 -18.55 26.74
CA ASN A 395 -19.01 -19.89 26.79
C ASN A 395 -18.54 -20.42 25.41
N THR A 396 -18.69 -19.64 24.35
CA THR A 396 -18.30 -20.03 22.98
C THR A 396 -17.40 -18.95 22.37
N ILE A 397 -17.94 -18.14 21.45
CA ILE A 397 -17.17 -17.20 20.64
C ILE A 397 -16.45 -16.13 21.48
N GLN A 398 -17.00 -15.70 22.63
CA GLN A 398 -16.29 -14.78 23.52
C GLN A 398 -15.06 -15.43 24.15
N ALA A 399 -15.18 -16.68 24.61
CA ALA A 399 -14.05 -17.44 25.16
C ALA A 399 -12.97 -17.65 24.10
N TYR A 400 -13.37 -17.98 22.86
CA TYR A 400 -12.46 -18.09 21.73
C TYR A 400 -11.72 -16.77 21.44
N LEU A 401 -12.44 -15.64 21.36
CA LEU A 401 -11.84 -14.33 21.06
C LEU A 401 -10.91 -13.81 22.17
N THR A 402 -11.19 -14.14 23.43
CA THR A 402 -10.44 -13.59 24.58
C THR A 402 -9.30 -14.47 25.08
N SER A 403 -9.30 -15.76 24.72
CA SER A 403 -8.21 -16.69 25.10
C SER A 403 -7.05 -16.70 24.11
N ASN A 404 -7.25 -16.19 22.90
CA ASN A 404 -6.28 -16.25 21.81
C ASN A 404 -5.62 -14.90 21.53
N VAL A 405 -4.37 -14.96 21.07
CA VAL A 405 -3.70 -13.85 20.37
C VAL A 405 -3.80 -14.11 18.88
N PHE A 406 -4.26 -13.12 18.12
CA PHE A 406 -4.44 -13.25 16.69
C PHE A 406 -3.36 -12.50 15.92
N ILE A 407 -3.14 -12.89 14.67
CA ILE A 407 -2.53 -12.05 13.65
C ILE A 407 -3.62 -11.65 12.67
N GLY A 408 -3.76 -10.35 12.41
CA GLY A 408 -4.64 -9.86 11.36
C GLY A 408 -3.94 -9.91 10.01
N ASP A 409 -4.63 -10.39 8.97
CA ASP A 409 -4.10 -10.36 7.60
C ASP A 409 -5.23 -10.26 6.56
N TRP A 410 -4.85 -9.90 5.33
CA TRP A 410 -5.71 -10.07 4.15
C TRP A 410 -5.89 -11.56 3.86
N LEU A 411 -7.02 -11.97 3.27
CA LEU A 411 -7.26 -13.38 2.91
C LEU A 411 -6.16 -13.98 2.02
N GLN A 412 -5.46 -13.11 1.28
CA GLN A 412 -4.40 -13.48 0.37
C GLN A 412 -3.13 -14.07 1.03
N TYR A 413 -3.04 -14.13 2.36
CA TYR A 413 -1.89 -14.70 3.07
C TYR A 413 -1.62 -16.18 2.75
N LYS A 414 -2.59 -16.90 2.17
CA LYS A 414 -2.45 -18.28 1.68
C LYS A 414 -2.37 -18.30 0.14
N PRO A 415 -1.15 -18.37 -0.47
CA PRO A 415 -0.95 -18.29 -1.91
C PRO A 415 -1.76 -19.29 -2.73
N GLN A 416 -2.10 -20.45 -2.14
CA GLN A 416 -2.89 -21.50 -2.79
C GLN A 416 -4.32 -21.10 -3.14
N TYR A 417 -4.88 -20.06 -2.52
CA TYR A 417 -6.27 -19.66 -2.73
C TYR A 417 -6.48 -18.80 -3.98
N ASN A 418 -5.40 -18.30 -4.60
CA ASN A 418 -5.42 -17.47 -5.81
C ASN A 418 -6.56 -16.42 -5.81
N VAL A 419 -6.72 -15.73 -4.67
CA VAL A 419 -7.83 -14.80 -4.43
C VAL A 419 -7.89 -13.74 -5.53
N PRO A 420 -9.04 -13.50 -6.17
CA PRO A 420 -9.18 -12.48 -7.22
C PRO A 420 -8.74 -11.09 -6.77
N ALA A 421 -8.20 -10.29 -7.68
CA ALA A 421 -7.63 -8.99 -7.33
C ALA A 421 -8.65 -7.97 -6.82
N ASN A 422 -9.91 -8.07 -7.25
CA ASN A 422 -11.00 -7.25 -6.72
C ASN A 422 -11.40 -7.60 -5.28
N MET A 423 -10.96 -8.75 -4.74
CA MET A 423 -11.16 -9.12 -3.34
C MET A 423 -9.97 -8.75 -2.45
N PHE A 424 -8.84 -8.36 -3.04
CA PHE A 424 -7.68 -7.89 -2.30
C PHE A 424 -8.06 -6.63 -1.50
N THR A 425 -7.67 -6.61 -0.23
CA THR A 425 -8.06 -5.61 0.80
C THR A 425 -9.56 -5.40 1.05
N LYS A 426 -10.44 -6.08 0.30
CA LYS A 426 -11.89 -6.16 0.58
C LYS A 426 -12.27 -7.39 1.39
N THR A 427 -11.32 -8.30 1.59
CA THR A 427 -11.45 -9.47 2.48
C THR A 427 -10.26 -9.54 3.43
N GLY A 428 -10.57 -9.63 4.72
CA GLY A 428 -9.58 -9.67 5.80
C GLY A 428 -10.03 -10.63 6.88
N GLY A 429 -9.14 -10.91 7.81
CA GLY A 429 -9.39 -11.89 8.85
C GLY A 429 -8.31 -11.93 9.90
N PHE A 430 -8.42 -12.95 10.74
CA PHE A 430 -7.56 -13.19 11.87
C PHE A 430 -7.24 -14.68 11.95
N TYR A 431 -5.99 -15.02 12.22
CA TYR A 431 -5.58 -16.38 12.57
C TYR A 431 -4.91 -16.40 13.94
N VAL A 432 -5.04 -17.48 14.68
CA VAL A 432 -4.41 -17.62 16.00
C VAL A 432 -2.89 -17.68 15.82
N GLN A 433 -2.15 -16.85 16.54
CA GLN A 433 -0.70 -16.68 16.37
C GLN A 433 0.07 -18.01 16.53
N SER A 434 -0.37 -18.86 17.46
CA SER A 434 0.23 -20.17 17.72
C SER A 434 -0.31 -21.29 16.82
N ASP A 435 -1.38 -21.05 16.08
CA ASP A 435 -2.05 -22.04 15.21
C ASP A 435 -2.65 -21.34 13.97
N PRO A 436 -1.85 -21.13 12.90
CA PRO A 436 -2.30 -20.43 11.70
C PRO A 436 -3.41 -21.14 10.89
N ASP A 437 -3.72 -22.40 11.22
CA ASP A 437 -4.86 -23.13 10.64
C ASP A 437 -6.15 -22.89 11.44
N ASN A 438 -6.07 -22.28 12.62
CA ASN A 438 -7.20 -21.75 13.34
C ASN A 438 -7.44 -20.28 12.98
N TYR A 439 -8.32 -20.03 12.00
CA TYR A 439 -8.55 -18.70 11.44
C TYR A 439 -10.02 -18.43 11.08
N PHE A 440 -10.37 -17.15 10.99
CA PHE A 440 -11.63 -16.70 10.42
C PHE A 440 -11.42 -15.44 9.61
N TYR A 441 -12.21 -15.29 8.56
CA TYR A 441 -12.12 -14.17 7.63
C TYR A 441 -13.48 -13.89 7.03
N GLY A 442 -13.61 -12.74 6.39
CA GLY A 442 -14.84 -12.35 5.71
C GLY A 442 -14.71 -11.07 4.92
N PRO A 443 -15.78 -10.68 4.20
CA PRO A 443 -15.85 -9.36 3.57
C PRO A 443 -15.73 -8.25 4.61
N LEU A 444 -14.94 -7.24 4.26
CA LEU A 444 -14.81 -6.01 5.00
C LEU A 444 -15.81 -5.00 4.46
N SER A 445 -16.49 -4.30 5.37
CA SER A 445 -17.24 -3.09 5.01
C SER A 445 -16.36 -1.89 5.27
N GLU A 446 -16.44 -0.92 4.35
CA GLU A 446 -15.76 0.35 4.47
C GLU A 446 -16.71 1.39 5.03
#